data_AF-A0A2E9GNT7-F1
#
_entry.id   AF-A0A2E9GNT7-F1
#
_cell.length_a   1.000
_cell.length_b   1.000
_cell.length_c   1.000
_cell.angle_alpha   90.00
_cell.angle_beta   90.00
_cell.angle_gamma   90.00
#
_symmetry.space_group_name_H-M   'P 1'
#
loop_
_entity.id
_entity.type
_entity.pdbx_description
1 polymer ?
#
loop_
_entity_poly.entity_id
_entity_poly.type
_entity_poly.pdbx_seq_one_letter_code
_entity_poly.pdbx_strand_id
1 'polypeptide(L)'
;MLLQTTTGKRNESSMHRAWLRSQPRLSSLLAVSLLALAVAPAPAGAGGYAIVTSSEIRSLSQNLVPFAASKTARGYTTHVFDEADWNGAGLVGDAAAEALRAFLQSAHALFDFDYVLLVGDPRTATGPVPMKTLHPRTFGYLSTTPNGWSADCDSFVMTQDPVPSDYYYGDVDGNWDLDGDGLYGEFGDYDAPIGPTGDFGPGGVDRDHDFAVGRIPVYTSNPTELAEGVIDLDHILAKTMGYQGAPFGSIDWRFSALIAAEGANRIFFGEALRNDVLLPANFSSAVRVYDADVCLVLNPPSGCVPISGTPEATTCSVSNVATQWDSTSPGAVTWLTHGGGVGAAAVMNTTQATQLDDGHPVITFQASCFNSLPSQTNNLSYALLKNGAVGTIGATAISHGPGGPNPPITHPSSEGGNAGMAYSFMQFLGQQGMTVGDSLAEVKRETNLYGRCWYWHNMAGFNLYGDPEVSLLDSAPEAPAAVPVLSPAAHTLLIGALAALGSLVALRRTGSRRGLLLKRAGLRRTTDQYDS
;
A
#
# COMPACT_ATOMS: atom_id res chain seq x y z
N MET A 1 -27.86 34.86 -58.97
CA MET A 1 -27.18 36.07 -58.45
C MET A 1 -25.81 35.59 -57.97
N LEU A 2 -24.72 35.75 -58.73
CA LEU A 2 -23.91 36.98 -58.98
C LEU A 2 -23.39 37.59 -57.65
N LEU A 3 -22.10 37.88 -57.43
CA LEU A 3 -20.84 37.83 -58.24
C LEU A 3 -19.74 37.06 -57.45
N GLN A 4 -18.75 36.32 -57.98
CA GLN A 4 -17.56 36.67 -58.81
C GLN A 4 -16.69 37.81 -58.24
N THR A 5 -15.39 37.60 -57.96
CA THR A 5 -14.25 37.69 -58.92
C THR A 5 -13.01 36.86 -58.48
N THR A 6 -12.43 35.96 -59.32
CA THR A 6 -11.14 36.05 -60.09
C THR A 6 -9.83 36.21 -59.27
N THR A 7 -8.65 35.62 -59.55
CA THR A 7 -8.09 34.77 -60.65
C THR A 7 -6.67 34.29 -60.27
N GLY A 8 -6.13 33.22 -60.88
CA GLY A 8 -4.67 32.94 -60.89
C GLY A 8 -4.31 31.50 -61.29
N LYS A 9 -3.39 31.30 -62.26
CA LYS A 9 -3.08 29.98 -62.84
C LYS A 9 -1.62 29.85 -63.31
N ARG A 10 -1.05 28.64 -63.16
CA ARG A 10 0.07 28.01 -63.92
C ARG A 10 1.51 28.56 -63.81
N ASN A 11 2.46 27.68 -63.46
CA ASN A 11 3.41 26.97 -64.36
C ASN A 11 4.23 25.97 -63.47
N GLU A 12 4.55 24.73 -63.85
CA GLU A 12 5.53 24.28 -64.88
C GLU A 12 6.96 24.85 -64.63
N SER A 13 8.06 24.09 -64.62
CA SER A 13 8.33 22.67 -64.93
C SER A 13 9.79 22.26 -64.57
N SER A 14 10.17 20.98 -64.80
CA SER A 14 11.54 20.52 -65.17
C SER A 14 12.65 20.45 -64.06
N MET A 15 13.69 19.59 -64.10
CA MET A 15 14.01 18.38 -64.89
C MET A 15 15.28 17.62 -64.35
N HIS A 16 15.34 16.28 -64.54
CA HIS A 16 16.54 15.38 -64.69
C HIS A 16 17.58 15.23 -63.51
N ARG A 17 17.98 14.01 -63.05
CA ARG A 17 18.77 12.89 -63.69
C ARG A 17 20.26 13.27 -63.96
N ALA A 18 21.34 12.48 -63.73
CA ALA A 18 21.51 11.04 -63.42
C ALA A 18 22.94 10.64 -62.91
N TRP A 19 23.05 9.45 -62.27
CA TRP A 19 24.03 8.34 -62.48
C TRP A 19 25.59 8.45 -62.33
N LEU A 20 26.12 7.83 -61.25
CA LEU A 20 27.22 6.82 -61.15
C LEU A 20 28.67 7.03 -61.71
N ARG A 21 29.66 6.92 -60.80
CA ARG A 21 31.02 6.27 -60.89
C ARG A 21 31.83 6.47 -59.56
N SER A 22 32.97 5.80 -59.25
CA SER A 22 33.25 4.33 -59.15
C SER A 22 34.66 3.99 -58.57
N GLN A 23 34.75 3.36 -57.36
CA GLN A 23 35.90 2.57 -56.81
C GLN A 23 37.27 3.31 -56.54
N PRO A 24 38.29 2.77 -55.82
CA PRO A 24 38.37 1.62 -54.86
C PRO A 24 39.21 1.82 -53.55
N ARG A 25 39.07 0.86 -52.59
CA ARG A 25 40.11 0.24 -51.69
C ARG A 25 40.74 0.93 -50.44
N LEU A 26 40.78 0.13 -49.34
CA LEU A 26 41.71 0.12 -48.15
C LEU A 26 41.82 1.42 -47.31
N SER A 27 41.62 1.46 -45.99
CA SER A 27 42.37 0.72 -44.96
C SER A 27 41.81 0.85 -43.52
N SER A 28 42.02 -0.20 -42.71
CA SER A 28 42.30 -0.27 -41.27
C SER A 28 41.81 0.78 -40.24
N LEU A 29 41.12 0.25 -39.22
CA LEU A 29 41.27 0.54 -37.77
C LEU A 29 41.13 1.98 -37.25
N LEU A 30 39.97 2.25 -36.63
CA LEU A 30 39.92 2.91 -35.32
C LEU A 30 38.67 2.43 -34.57
N ALA A 31 38.88 1.60 -33.54
CA ALA A 31 37.81 1.18 -32.64
C ALA A 31 37.56 2.32 -31.64
N VAL A 32 36.49 3.09 -31.86
CA VAL A 32 35.96 3.99 -30.84
C VAL A 32 34.97 3.17 -30.01
N SER A 33 35.43 2.67 -28.87
CA SER A 33 34.56 2.06 -27.86
C SER A 33 33.69 3.13 -27.23
N LEU A 34 32.54 3.44 -27.84
CA LEU A 34 31.45 4.08 -27.11
C LEU A 34 30.99 3.07 -26.04
N LEU A 35 31.36 3.35 -24.79
CA LEU A 35 30.68 2.75 -23.64
C LEU A 35 29.31 3.42 -23.53
N ALA A 36 28.37 2.97 -24.37
CA ALA A 36 26.98 3.30 -24.18
C ALA A 36 26.53 2.62 -22.87
N LEU A 37 26.44 3.39 -21.78
CA LEU A 37 25.56 2.99 -20.70
C LEU A 37 24.17 2.92 -21.31
N ALA A 38 23.67 1.70 -21.46
CA ALA A 38 22.28 1.47 -21.74
C ALA A 38 21.50 1.91 -20.50
N VAL A 39 21.13 3.19 -20.44
CA VAL A 39 19.96 3.61 -19.68
C VAL A 39 18.80 2.91 -20.36
N ALA A 40 18.41 1.76 -19.81
CA ALA A 40 17.16 1.12 -20.19
C ALA A 40 16.07 2.16 -19.90
N PRO A 41 15.20 2.50 -20.88
CA PRO A 41 14.02 3.28 -20.55
C PRO A 41 13.23 2.51 -19.48
N ALA A 42 12.68 3.22 -18.50
CA ALA A 42 11.75 2.63 -17.54
C ALA A 42 10.66 1.87 -18.33
N PRO A 43 10.24 0.68 -17.88
CA PRO A 43 9.21 -0.07 -18.58
C PRO A 43 7.94 0.78 -18.67
N ALA A 44 7.41 0.95 -19.88
CA ALA A 44 6.14 1.64 -20.06
C ALA A 44 5.04 0.85 -19.34
N GLY A 45 4.43 1.46 -18.32
CA GLY A 45 3.55 0.78 -17.34
C GLY A 45 4.10 0.69 -15.91
N ALA A 46 5.21 1.37 -15.61
CA ALA A 46 5.66 1.61 -14.24
C ALA A 46 4.86 2.74 -13.57
N GLY A 47 4.04 2.41 -12.57
CA GLY A 47 3.30 3.39 -11.78
C GLY A 47 4.20 4.36 -11.01
N GLY A 48 3.63 5.49 -10.65
CA GLY A 48 4.32 6.58 -9.99
C GLY A 48 4.43 6.40 -8.47
N TYR A 49 5.52 6.91 -7.89
CA TYR A 49 5.69 6.99 -6.43
C TYR A 49 6.12 8.41 -6.07
N ALA A 50 5.29 9.14 -5.32
CA ALA A 50 5.64 10.49 -4.87
C ALA A 50 6.16 10.47 -3.42
N ILE A 51 7.19 11.26 -3.16
CA ILE A 51 7.63 11.63 -1.81
C ILE A 51 7.41 13.13 -1.68
N VAL A 52 6.50 13.53 -0.79
CA VAL A 52 6.23 14.95 -0.50
C VAL A 52 6.88 15.30 0.83
N THR A 53 7.72 16.33 0.85
CA THR A 53 8.41 16.75 2.08
C THR A 53 8.58 18.27 2.14
N SER A 54 9.40 18.78 3.06
CA SER A 54 9.87 20.16 3.04
C SER A 54 11.25 20.29 2.41
N SER A 55 11.57 21.45 1.82
CA SER A 55 12.89 21.73 1.24
C SER A 55 14.01 21.62 2.28
N GLU A 56 13.71 21.96 3.54
CA GLU A 56 14.63 21.83 4.68
C GLU A 56 14.92 20.36 5.00
N ILE A 57 13.89 19.51 5.17
CA ILE A 57 14.05 18.05 5.39
C ILE A 57 14.81 17.41 4.21
N ARG A 58 14.43 17.76 2.98
CA ARG A 58 15.07 17.32 1.73
C ARG A 58 16.57 17.66 1.68
N SER A 59 16.97 18.78 2.28
CA SER A 59 18.37 19.23 2.33
C SER A 59 19.20 18.58 3.44
N LEU A 60 18.56 18.12 4.52
CA LEU A 60 19.20 17.58 5.72
C LEU A 60 19.29 16.04 5.71
N SER A 61 18.27 15.36 5.19
CA SER A 61 18.18 13.89 5.18
C SER A 61 19.23 13.26 4.27
N GLN A 62 19.96 12.30 4.81
CA GLN A 62 20.98 11.53 4.10
C GLN A 62 20.38 10.33 3.35
N ASN A 63 19.25 9.80 3.83
CA ASN A 63 18.60 8.61 3.28
C ASN A 63 17.41 8.88 2.36
N LEU A 64 16.88 10.11 2.25
CA LEU A 64 15.79 10.43 1.32
C LEU A 64 16.14 10.14 -0.15
N VAL A 65 17.37 10.49 -0.57
CA VAL A 65 17.85 10.24 -1.94
C VAL A 65 18.12 8.74 -2.19
N PRO A 66 18.85 8.01 -1.32
CA PRO A 66 18.93 6.55 -1.38
C PRO A 66 17.56 5.84 -1.42
N PHE A 67 16.60 6.29 -0.60
CA PHE A 67 15.25 5.71 -0.56
C PHE A 67 14.47 5.97 -1.85
N ALA A 68 14.49 7.19 -2.39
CA ALA A 68 13.88 7.45 -3.69
C ALA A 68 14.50 6.57 -4.81
N ALA A 69 15.82 6.39 -4.78
CA ALA A 69 16.51 5.50 -5.71
C ALA A 69 16.15 4.01 -5.49
N SER A 70 15.87 3.57 -4.26
CA SER A 70 15.42 2.20 -3.98
C SER A 70 14.02 1.93 -4.55
N LYS A 71 13.09 2.90 -4.47
CA LYS A 71 11.78 2.82 -5.14
C LYS A 71 11.91 2.76 -6.66
N THR A 72 12.80 3.55 -7.24
CA THR A 72 13.10 3.45 -8.68
C THR A 72 13.68 2.08 -9.04
N ALA A 73 14.53 1.49 -8.19
CA ALA A 73 15.07 0.14 -8.39
C ALA A 73 14.03 -0.98 -8.22
N ARG A 74 12.95 -0.75 -7.44
CA ARG A 74 11.79 -1.63 -7.32
C ARG A 74 10.81 -1.51 -8.50
N GLY A 75 10.97 -0.49 -9.34
CA GLY A 75 10.27 -0.35 -10.62
C GLY A 75 9.39 0.88 -10.76
N TYR A 76 9.28 1.73 -9.74
CA TYR A 76 8.42 2.92 -9.75
C TYR A 76 9.04 4.12 -10.47
N THR A 77 8.21 4.95 -11.10
CA THR A 77 8.61 6.30 -11.51
C THR A 77 8.62 7.21 -10.27
N THR A 78 9.78 7.36 -9.63
CA THR A 78 9.86 8.04 -8.32
C THR A 78 10.07 9.55 -8.45
N HIS A 79 9.26 10.33 -7.74
CA HIS A 79 9.32 11.79 -7.67
C HIS A 79 9.54 12.26 -6.22
N VAL A 80 10.31 13.33 -6.03
CA VAL A 80 10.47 14.00 -4.73
C VAL A 80 10.09 15.46 -4.88
N PHE A 81 9.05 15.88 -4.16
CA PHE A 81 8.49 17.22 -4.20
C PHE A 81 8.65 17.92 -2.85
N ASP A 82 8.84 19.24 -2.89
CA ASP A 82 8.79 20.10 -1.71
C ASP A 82 7.89 21.32 -1.92
N GLU A 83 7.79 22.21 -0.92
CA GLU A 83 6.88 23.36 -0.94
C GLU A 83 7.17 24.40 -2.03
N ALA A 84 8.30 24.31 -2.75
CA ALA A 84 8.50 25.08 -3.97
C ALA A 84 7.74 24.49 -5.18
N ASP A 85 7.61 23.16 -5.27
CA ASP A 85 6.95 22.45 -6.38
C ASP A 85 5.43 22.66 -6.38
N TRP A 86 4.81 22.71 -5.19
CA TRP A 86 3.37 22.93 -5.01
C TRP A 86 2.99 24.36 -4.58
N ASN A 87 3.93 25.30 -4.65
CA ASN A 87 3.73 26.71 -4.26
C ASN A 87 3.22 26.88 -2.80
N GLY A 88 3.65 25.98 -1.92
CA GLY A 88 3.33 25.92 -0.49
C GLY A 88 4.23 26.74 0.42
N ALA A 89 5.20 27.47 -0.12
CA ALA A 89 6.21 28.18 0.64
C ALA A 89 5.62 29.14 1.69
N GLY A 90 5.79 28.80 2.97
CA GLY A 90 5.27 29.57 4.11
C GLY A 90 3.80 29.31 4.46
N LEU A 91 3.12 28.39 3.77
CA LEU A 91 1.77 27.94 4.14
C LEU A 91 1.84 26.99 5.35
N VAL A 92 0.79 27.02 6.17
CA VAL A 92 0.60 26.15 7.33
C VAL A 92 -0.87 25.77 7.48
N GLY A 93 -1.12 24.65 8.15
CA GLY A 93 -2.44 24.13 8.47
C GLY A 93 -3.32 23.96 7.23
N ASP A 94 -4.56 24.40 7.32
CA ASP A 94 -5.57 24.19 6.28
C ASP A 94 -5.15 24.72 4.90
N ALA A 95 -4.58 25.93 4.83
CA ALA A 95 -4.10 26.51 3.58
C ALA A 95 -2.94 25.71 2.94
N ALA A 96 -2.13 25.03 3.76
CA ALA A 96 -1.11 24.10 3.26
C ALA A 96 -1.73 22.78 2.77
N ALA A 97 -2.72 22.24 3.49
CA ALA A 97 -3.42 21.02 3.09
C ALA A 97 -4.16 21.18 1.75
N GLU A 98 -4.87 22.31 1.57
CA GLU A 98 -5.57 22.60 0.30
C GLU A 98 -4.62 22.74 -0.88
N ALA A 99 -3.57 23.54 -0.73
CA ALA A 99 -2.60 23.73 -1.81
C ALA A 99 -1.81 22.44 -2.13
N LEU A 100 -1.55 21.59 -1.14
CA LEU A 100 -0.94 20.28 -1.35
C LEU A 100 -1.89 19.31 -2.09
N ARG A 101 -3.17 19.20 -1.69
CA ARG A 101 -4.13 18.33 -2.40
C ARG A 101 -4.37 18.81 -3.84
N ALA A 102 -4.50 20.12 -4.06
CA ALA A 102 -4.64 20.71 -5.39
C ALA A 102 -3.42 20.45 -6.30
N PHE A 103 -2.21 20.38 -5.72
CA PHE A 103 -1.04 19.92 -6.43
C PHE A 103 -1.08 18.41 -6.73
N LEU A 104 -1.43 17.57 -5.75
CA LEU A 104 -1.50 16.11 -5.92
C LEU A 104 -2.50 15.71 -7.00
N GLN A 105 -3.66 16.38 -7.08
CA GLN A 105 -4.61 16.30 -8.21
C GLN A 105 -3.90 16.46 -9.57
N SER A 106 -3.16 17.56 -9.72
CA SER A 106 -2.48 17.91 -10.96
C SER A 106 -1.28 17.01 -11.25
N ALA A 107 -0.60 16.53 -10.22
CA ALA A 107 0.60 15.70 -10.33
C ALA A 107 0.23 14.23 -10.61
N HIS A 108 -0.79 13.66 -9.96
CA HIS A 108 -1.29 12.31 -10.24
C HIS A 108 -1.74 12.20 -11.71
N ALA A 109 -2.50 13.18 -12.22
CA ALA A 109 -2.91 13.22 -13.63
C ALA A 109 -1.75 13.30 -14.65
N LEU A 110 -0.51 13.56 -14.21
CA LEU A 110 0.70 13.59 -15.04
C LEU A 110 1.63 12.39 -14.83
N PHE A 111 1.62 11.79 -13.64
CA PHE A 111 2.61 10.83 -13.19
C PHE A 111 2.04 9.47 -12.75
N ASP A 112 0.71 9.32 -12.74
CA ASP A 112 -0.01 8.05 -12.52
C ASP A 112 0.44 7.37 -11.22
N PHE A 113 0.31 8.08 -10.08
CA PHE A 113 0.81 7.60 -8.80
C PHE A 113 0.02 6.38 -8.31
N ASP A 114 0.73 5.31 -7.93
CA ASP A 114 0.20 4.24 -7.09
C ASP A 114 0.29 4.62 -5.60
N TYR A 115 1.34 5.38 -5.24
CA TYR A 115 1.75 5.63 -3.86
C TYR A 115 2.19 7.08 -3.60
N VAL A 116 1.82 7.61 -2.44
CA VAL A 116 2.33 8.89 -1.91
C VAL A 116 2.83 8.74 -0.48
N LEU A 117 4.11 9.07 -0.26
CA LEU A 117 4.73 9.14 1.06
C LEU A 117 4.88 10.59 1.52
N LEU A 118 4.19 10.94 2.60
CA LEU A 118 4.25 12.26 3.23
C LEU A 118 5.34 12.28 4.30
N VAL A 119 6.27 13.22 4.23
CA VAL A 119 7.41 13.33 5.16
C VAL A 119 7.49 14.74 5.75
N GLY A 120 6.96 14.90 6.97
CA GLY A 120 6.86 16.20 7.64
C GLY A 120 5.92 16.18 8.84
N ASP A 121 5.74 17.33 9.50
CA ASP A 121 4.94 17.47 10.73
C ASP A 121 3.43 17.30 10.45
N PRO A 122 2.77 16.25 10.98
CA PRO A 122 1.35 16.00 10.73
C PRO A 122 0.39 16.93 11.49
N ARG A 123 0.87 17.80 12.40
CA ARG A 123 -0.03 18.62 13.21
C ARG A 123 -0.84 19.57 12.32
N THR A 124 -2.16 19.60 12.50
CA THR A 124 -3.11 20.29 11.61
C THR A 124 -2.99 21.83 11.58
N ALA A 125 -2.11 22.41 12.41
CA ALA A 125 -1.79 23.83 12.45
C ALA A 125 -0.31 24.14 12.09
N THR A 126 0.47 23.15 11.65
CA THR A 126 1.87 23.31 11.22
C THR A 126 2.00 23.22 9.70
N GLY A 127 3.21 23.34 9.18
CA GLY A 127 3.48 23.21 7.75
C GLY A 127 4.93 22.78 7.49
N PRO A 128 5.28 22.48 6.22
CA PRO A 128 4.40 22.62 5.07
C PRO A 128 3.53 21.39 4.75
N VAL A 129 3.72 20.24 5.43
CA VAL A 129 3.00 18.97 5.11
C VAL A 129 2.09 18.49 6.27
N PRO A 130 1.06 19.27 6.69
CA PRO A 130 0.16 18.87 7.78
C PRO A 130 -0.79 17.72 7.37
N MET A 131 -1.49 17.13 8.34
CA MET A 131 -2.75 16.43 8.06
C MET A 131 -3.88 17.44 7.84
N LYS A 132 -4.90 17.09 7.04
CA LYS A 132 -6.16 17.84 6.97
C LYS A 132 -6.97 17.57 8.25
N THR A 133 -7.75 18.57 8.68
CA THR A 133 -8.77 18.36 9.72
C THR A 133 -10.08 17.97 9.05
N LEU A 134 -10.61 16.80 9.39
CA LEU A 134 -11.89 16.30 8.90
C LEU A 134 -12.96 16.26 10.01
N HIS A 135 -14.23 16.29 9.61
CA HIS A 135 -15.40 16.28 10.49
C HIS A 135 -16.36 15.10 10.20
N PRO A 136 -15.90 13.83 10.23
CA PRO A 136 -16.66 12.63 9.81
C PRO A 136 -17.90 12.26 10.66
N ARG A 137 -18.38 13.16 11.52
CA ARG A 137 -19.61 13.03 12.29
C ARG A 137 -20.42 14.31 12.15
N THR A 138 -21.57 14.21 11.48
CA THR A 138 -22.58 15.26 11.34
C THR A 138 -23.40 15.42 12.63
N PHE A 139 -23.89 16.64 12.90
CA PHE A 139 -24.64 16.97 14.12
C PHE A 139 -26.16 16.82 13.95
N GLY A 140 -26.72 15.62 14.16
CA GLY A 140 -28.18 15.46 14.10
C GLY A 140 -28.74 14.07 14.43
N TYR A 141 -30.00 14.03 14.86
CA TYR A 141 -30.77 12.80 15.12
C TYR A 141 -31.06 11.97 13.86
N LEU A 142 -31.01 12.61 12.70
CA LEU A 142 -31.26 12.05 11.38
C LEU A 142 -30.37 12.81 10.41
N SER A 143 -29.46 12.12 9.74
CA SER A 143 -28.98 12.48 8.41
C SER A 143 -29.42 11.37 7.45
N THR A 144 -29.46 11.62 6.14
CA THR A 144 -29.61 10.55 5.16
C THR A 144 -28.24 9.97 4.83
N THR A 145 -28.12 8.65 4.91
CA THR A 145 -26.93 7.95 4.42
C THR A 145 -26.81 8.13 2.90
N PRO A 146 -25.63 7.90 2.30
CA PRO A 146 -25.42 8.03 0.84
C PRO A 146 -26.27 7.05 -0.01
N ASN A 147 -26.96 6.11 0.64
CA ASN A 147 -27.89 5.15 0.04
C ASN A 147 -29.35 5.34 0.51
N GLY A 148 -29.69 6.51 1.05
CA GLY A 148 -31.07 6.95 1.31
C GLY A 148 -31.75 6.39 2.58
N TRP A 149 -30.98 5.85 3.52
CA TRP A 149 -31.49 5.34 4.81
C TRP A 149 -31.24 6.35 5.94
N SER A 150 -31.89 6.16 7.08
CA SER A 150 -31.57 6.92 8.29
C SER A 150 -30.16 6.61 8.78
N ALA A 151 -29.30 7.62 8.84
CA ALA A 151 -27.98 7.51 9.45
C ALA A 151 -28.10 7.38 10.97
N ASP A 152 -27.42 6.38 11.52
CA ASP A 152 -27.22 6.21 12.95
C ASP A 152 -26.07 7.12 13.38
N CYS A 153 -26.43 8.38 13.63
CA CYS A 153 -25.59 9.38 14.31
C CYS A 153 -26.06 9.60 15.77
N ASP A 154 -27.15 8.96 16.19
CA ASP A 154 -27.82 9.20 17.48
C ASP A 154 -27.11 8.49 18.64
N SER A 155 -26.11 9.18 19.18
CA SER A 155 -25.58 8.85 20.49
C SER A 155 -25.30 10.12 21.29
N PHE A 156 -25.79 10.14 22.52
CA PHE A 156 -25.76 11.24 23.50
C PHE A 156 -24.35 11.77 23.86
N VAL A 157 -23.29 11.24 23.24
CA VAL A 157 -21.88 11.56 23.48
C VAL A 157 -21.12 11.82 22.17
N MET A 158 -21.78 11.86 21.01
CA MET A 158 -21.13 12.08 19.71
C MET A 158 -21.15 13.56 19.32
N THR A 159 -20.07 14.24 19.67
CA THR A 159 -19.72 15.57 19.15
C THR A 159 -19.01 15.45 17.80
N GLN A 160 -19.05 16.52 17.00
CA GLN A 160 -18.30 16.66 15.75
C GLN A 160 -16.80 16.92 15.99
N ASP A 161 -16.14 16.07 16.78
CA ASP A 161 -14.72 16.32 17.11
C ASP A 161 -13.85 16.17 15.85
N PRO A 162 -12.89 17.09 15.64
CA PRO A 162 -11.99 17.07 14.50
C PRO A 162 -11.13 15.81 14.47
N VAL A 163 -10.95 15.27 13.26
CA VAL A 163 -10.12 14.09 12.98
C VAL A 163 -8.99 14.50 12.04
N PRO A 164 -7.74 14.61 12.54
CA PRO A 164 -6.58 14.74 11.67
C PRO A 164 -6.46 13.51 10.76
N SER A 165 -6.32 13.72 9.45
CA SER A 165 -6.21 12.63 8.49
C SER A 165 -5.27 12.96 7.33
N ASP A 166 -4.58 11.92 6.86
CA ASP A 166 -3.90 11.91 5.56
C ASP A 166 -4.79 11.31 4.46
N TYR A 167 -5.95 10.73 4.80
CA TYR A 167 -6.87 10.14 3.82
C TYR A 167 -7.35 11.17 2.78
N TYR A 168 -7.50 12.43 3.22
CA TYR A 168 -7.81 13.58 2.37
C TYR A 168 -6.90 13.72 1.14
N TYR A 169 -5.65 13.24 1.23
CA TYR A 169 -4.71 13.35 0.13
C TYR A 169 -4.77 12.19 -0.86
N GLY A 170 -5.39 11.05 -0.51
CA GLY A 170 -5.39 9.82 -1.33
C GLY A 170 -6.62 9.64 -2.23
N ASP A 171 -7.67 10.41 -1.97
CA ASP A 171 -8.80 10.67 -2.87
C ASP A 171 -8.55 12.08 -3.40
N VAL A 172 -8.40 12.23 -4.72
CA VAL A 172 -8.10 13.52 -5.36
C VAL A 172 -9.20 14.04 -6.28
N ASP A 173 -10.16 13.22 -6.73
CA ASP A 173 -11.26 13.68 -7.59
C ASP A 173 -12.53 14.13 -6.82
N GLY A 174 -12.77 13.57 -5.62
CA GLY A 174 -13.91 13.93 -4.77
C GLY A 174 -13.85 15.34 -4.17
N ASN A 175 -15.00 16.01 -4.05
CA ASN A 175 -15.09 17.21 -3.21
C ASN A 175 -15.41 16.81 -1.75
N TRP A 176 -14.47 17.07 -0.85
CA TRP A 176 -14.65 16.79 0.58
C TRP A 176 -15.37 17.91 1.34
N ASP A 177 -15.81 18.97 0.67
CA ASP A 177 -16.63 20.08 1.21
C ASP A 177 -17.73 20.37 0.15
N LEU A 178 -18.60 19.37 -0.06
CA LEU A 178 -19.56 19.30 -1.18
C LEU A 178 -20.77 20.20 -0.94
N ASP A 179 -21.25 20.31 0.29
CA ASP A 179 -22.32 21.26 0.63
C ASP A 179 -21.79 22.70 0.86
N GLY A 180 -20.48 22.85 1.08
CA GLY A 180 -19.76 24.12 1.11
C GLY A 180 -19.85 24.86 2.45
N ASP A 181 -20.10 24.15 3.56
CA ASP A 181 -20.16 24.73 4.89
C ASP A 181 -18.78 24.86 5.58
N GLY A 182 -17.75 24.15 5.07
CA GLY A 182 -16.38 24.15 5.56
C GLY A 182 -16.00 22.99 6.50
N LEU A 183 -16.88 22.00 6.73
CA LEU A 183 -16.66 20.87 7.64
C LEU A 183 -16.23 19.58 6.92
N TYR A 184 -15.03 19.62 6.35
CA TYR A 184 -14.53 18.60 5.42
C TYR A 184 -14.74 17.13 5.82
N GLY A 185 -15.36 16.34 4.94
CA GLY A 185 -15.53 14.90 5.05
C GLY A 185 -16.68 14.46 5.97
N GLU A 186 -17.73 15.25 6.09
CA GLU A 186 -18.93 14.96 6.88
C GLU A 186 -19.70 13.72 6.40
N PHE A 187 -20.26 12.95 7.36
CA PHE A 187 -21.11 11.80 7.04
C PHE A 187 -22.56 12.20 6.83
N GLY A 188 -22.98 12.29 5.57
CA GLY A 188 -24.35 12.59 5.18
C GLY A 188 -24.44 12.80 3.67
N ASP A 189 -25.66 12.70 3.14
CA ASP A 189 -25.96 13.09 1.75
C ASP A 189 -25.92 14.62 1.61
N TYR A 190 -25.24 15.14 0.59
CA TYR A 190 -25.12 16.57 0.33
C TYR A 190 -26.44 17.27 0.00
N ASP A 191 -27.44 16.53 -0.50
CA ASP A 191 -28.80 17.05 -0.78
C ASP A 191 -29.86 16.58 0.22
N ALA A 192 -29.41 16.09 1.40
CA ALA A 192 -30.23 15.52 2.46
C ALA A 192 -31.55 16.28 2.68
N PRO A 193 -32.72 15.67 2.39
CA PRO A 193 -34.00 16.38 2.39
C PRO A 193 -34.50 16.75 3.80
N ILE A 194 -33.92 16.13 4.84
CA ILE A 194 -34.20 16.36 6.26
C ILE A 194 -32.93 16.06 7.06
N GLY A 195 -32.51 16.99 7.92
CA GLY A 195 -31.35 16.82 8.80
C GLY A 195 -30.16 17.69 8.39
N PRO A 196 -28.96 17.40 8.91
CA PRO A 196 -27.71 17.91 8.36
C PRO A 196 -27.44 17.24 7.01
N THR A 197 -26.92 18.03 6.09
CA THR A 197 -26.19 17.59 4.90
C THR A 197 -24.83 16.98 5.29
N GLY A 198 -24.03 16.60 4.30
CA GLY A 198 -22.66 16.15 4.46
C GLY A 198 -22.02 15.94 3.09
N ASP A 199 -20.82 15.34 3.05
CA ASP A 199 -20.00 15.40 1.84
C ASP A 199 -20.15 14.21 0.88
N PHE A 200 -21.09 13.30 1.12
CA PHE A 200 -21.34 12.21 0.19
C PHE A 200 -22.37 12.61 -0.86
N GLY A 201 -22.06 12.32 -2.12
CA GLY A 201 -22.93 12.61 -3.25
C GLY A 201 -22.18 12.55 -4.57
N PRO A 202 -22.84 12.81 -5.72
CA PRO A 202 -22.18 12.86 -7.02
C PRO A 202 -21.11 13.98 -7.07
N GLY A 203 -19.83 13.59 -7.12
CA GLY A 203 -18.70 14.50 -7.05
C GLY A 203 -18.29 14.93 -5.63
N GLY A 204 -18.82 14.26 -4.60
CA GLY A 204 -18.40 14.40 -3.21
C GLY A 204 -17.33 13.37 -2.85
N VAL A 205 -17.26 13.00 -1.57
CA VAL A 205 -16.46 11.84 -1.12
C VAL A 205 -17.14 10.54 -1.59
N ASP A 206 -16.42 9.74 -2.36
CA ASP A 206 -16.91 8.43 -2.86
C ASP A 206 -16.14 7.22 -2.30
N ARG A 207 -14.97 7.47 -1.69
CA ARG A 207 -14.04 6.50 -1.06
C ARG A 207 -13.21 5.67 -2.05
N ASP A 208 -13.27 5.96 -3.35
CA ASP A 208 -12.38 5.36 -4.34
C ASP A 208 -11.08 6.18 -4.34
N HIS A 209 -10.03 5.61 -3.78
CA HIS A 209 -8.74 6.31 -3.63
C HIS A 209 -7.92 6.15 -4.90
N ASP A 210 -7.44 7.26 -5.46
CA ASP A 210 -6.53 7.25 -6.60
C ASP A 210 -5.17 6.62 -6.26
N PHE A 211 -4.73 6.73 -5.00
CA PHE A 211 -3.45 6.15 -4.54
C PHE A 211 -3.38 5.90 -3.03
N ALA A 212 -2.51 4.98 -2.62
CA ALA A 212 -2.28 4.67 -1.23
C ALA A 212 -1.31 5.68 -0.56
N VAL A 213 -1.71 6.21 0.60
CA VAL A 213 -0.95 7.23 1.34
C VAL A 213 -0.34 6.65 2.62
N GLY A 214 0.94 6.92 2.84
CA GLY A 214 1.64 6.68 4.11
C GLY A 214 2.40 7.92 4.58
N ARG A 215 2.75 7.98 5.87
CA ARG A 215 3.46 9.11 6.47
C ARG A 215 4.65 8.71 7.31
N ILE A 216 5.79 9.39 7.15
CA ILE A 216 6.86 9.42 8.16
C ILE A 216 6.86 10.82 8.82
N PRO A 217 6.42 10.93 10.09
CA PRO A 217 6.42 12.21 10.78
C PRO A 217 7.84 12.76 10.99
N VAL A 218 8.00 14.06 10.76
CA VAL A 218 9.12 14.84 11.28
C VAL A 218 8.50 16.00 12.05
N TYR A 219 8.32 15.81 13.35
CA TYR A 219 7.70 16.82 14.21
C TYR A 219 8.64 17.99 14.45
N THR A 220 8.09 19.21 14.42
CA THR A 220 8.68 20.52 14.79
C THR A 220 9.02 21.47 13.64
N SER A 221 9.12 22.75 14.00
CA SER A 221 9.75 23.83 13.23
C SER A 221 10.94 24.47 13.98
N ASN A 222 11.39 23.85 15.08
CA ASN A 222 12.59 24.24 15.81
C ASN A 222 13.83 23.58 15.18
N PRO A 223 14.84 24.33 14.70
CA PRO A 223 15.99 23.76 13.98
C PRO A 223 16.75 22.64 14.71
N THR A 224 16.81 22.65 16.06
CA THR A 224 17.50 21.59 16.82
C THR A 224 16.68 20.30 16.85
N GLU A 225 15.39 20.42 17.16
CA GLU A 225 14.46 19.28 17.19
C GLU A 225 14.26 18.72 15.77
N LEU A 226 14.32 19.57 14.73
CA LEU A 226 14.25 19.16 13.33
C LEU A 226 15.44 18.28 12.94
N ALA A 227 16.65 18.63 13.38
CA ALA A 227 17.83 17.80 13.14
C ALA A 227 17.70 16.41 13.79
N GLU A 228 17.12 16.32 14.99
CA GLU A 228 16.80 15.04 15.65
C GLU A 228 15.70 14.27 14.90
N GLY A 229 14.64 14.95 14.45
CA GLY A 229 13.57 14.35 13.63
C GLY A 229 14.05 13.88 12.25
N VAL A 230 15.06 14.51 11.67
CA VAL A 230 15.70 14.05 10.42
C VAL A 230 16.59 12.83 10.67
N ILE A 231 17.26 12.72 11.82
CA ILE A 231 17.98 11.49 12.21
C ILE A 231 16.99 10.33 12.42
N ASP A 232 15.86 10.58 13.07
CA ASP A 232 14.77 9.61 13.22
C ASP A 232 14.23 9.17 11.84
N LEU A 233 13.96 10.12 10.92
CA LEU A 233 13.57 9.83 9.53
C LEU A 233 14.61 8.98 8.80
N ASP A 234 15.88 9.38 8.84
CA ASP A 234 16.96 8.66 8.16
C ASP A 234 17.09 7.22 8.67
N HIS A 235 16.86 7.00 9.98
CA HIS A 235 16.81 5.66 10.57
C HIS A 235 15.63 4.84 10.03
N ILE A 236 14.43 5.41 9.98
CA ILE A 236 13.23 4.76 9.43
C ILE A 236 13.45 4.38 7.96
N LEU A 237 13.93 5.31 7.12
CA LEU A 237 14.17 5.06 5.70
C LEU A 237 15.23 3.96 5.48
N ALA A 238 16.32 3.96 6.26
CA ALA A 238 17.35 2.92 6.21
C ALA A 238 16.78 1.54 6.56
N LYS A 239 15.97 1.46 7.62
CA LYS A 239 15.31 0.23 8.05
C LYS A 239 14.32 -0.30 7.02
N THR A 240 13.52 0.58 6.42
CA THR A 240 12.59 0.22 5.35
C THR A 240 13.34 -0.31 4.13
N MET A 241 14.42 0.35 3.68
CA MET A 241 15.27 -0.17 2.61
C MET A 241 15.90 -1.52 2.96
N GLY A 242 16.32 -1.72 4.21
CA GLY A 242 16.86 -2.99 4.71
C GLY A 242 15.85 -4.13 4.68
N TYR A 243 14.62 -3.86 5.12
CA TYR A 243 13.50 -4.80 5.05
C TYR A 243 13.17 -5.14 3.59
N GLN A 244 13.00 -4.14 2.73
CA GLN A 244 12.62 -4.35 1.33
C GLN A 244 13.73 -4.97 0.47
N GLY A 245 15.00 -4.77 0.85
CA GLY A 245 16.17 -5.37 0.23
C GLY A 245 16.62 -6.69 0.85
N ALA A 246 15.85 -7.27 1.78
CA ALA A 246 16.20 -8.53 2.42
C ALA A 246 16.26 -9.70 1.40
N PRO A 247 17.25 -10.61 1.46
CA PRO A 247 17.29 -11.77 0.59
C PRO A 247 16.01 -12.62 0.70
N PHE A 248 15.43 -13.04 -0.43
CA PHE A 248 14.20 -13.85 -0.47
C PHE A 248 14.21 -15.04 0.50
N GLY A 249 15.29 -15.82 0.57
CA GLY A 249 15.43 -16.94 1.51
C GLY A 249 15.64 -16.56 2.98
N SER A 250 15.36 -15.31 3.39
CA SER A 250 15.49 -14.83 4.77
C SER A 250 14.23 -14.14 5.32
N ILE A 251 13.14 -14.10 4.56
CA ILE A 251 11.91 -13.40 4.94
C ILE A 251 10.82 -14.30 5.57
N ASP A 252 11.06 -15.62 5.69
CA ASP A 252 10.09 -16.60 6.21
C ASP A 252 9.48 -16.22 7.57
N TRP A 253 10.26 -15.58 8.45
CA TRP A 253 9.82 -15.10 9.76
C TRP A 253 8.64 -14.12 9.68
N ARG A 254 8.46 -13.43 8.55
CA ARG A 254 7.37 -12.46 8.37
C ARG A 254 6.00 -13.11 8.34
N PHE A 255 5.92 -14.39 7.96
CA PHE A 255 4.71 -15.20 8.06
C PHE A 255 4.60 -15.80 9.47
N SER A 256 4.63 -14.91 10.46
CA SER A 256 4.36 -15.19 11.87
C SER A 256 3.70 -13.96 12.51
N ALA A 257 2.81 -14.19 13.46
CA ALA A 257 1.99 -13.13 14.04
C ALA A 257 1.86 -13.19 15.56
N LEU A 258 1.67 -12.01 16.16
CA LEU A 258 1.27 -11.86 17.55
C LEU A 258 -0.06 -11.09 17.63
N ILE A 259 -0.99 -11.64 18.41
CA ILE A 259 -2.32 -11.10 18.63
C ILE A 259 -2.51 -10.82 20.12
N ALA A 260 -2.84 -9.58 20.47
CA ALA A 260 -3.12 -9.21 21.86
C ALA A 260 -4.57 -8.70 22.06
N ALA A 261 -5.21 -9.12 23.15
CA ALA A 261 -6.58 -8.69 23.47
C ALA A 261 -6.75 -8.50 24.99
N GLU A 262 -6.84 -7.24 25.41
CA GLU A 262 -7.16 -6.85 26.78
C GLU A 262 -8.66 -6.99 27.00
N GLY A 263 -9.09 -7.70 28.03
CA GLY A 263 -10.50 -7.94 28.35
C GLY A 263 -11.14 -9.14 27.63
N ALA A 264 -11.79 -10.00 28.42
CA ALA A 264 -12.45 -11.23 27.98
C ALA A 264 -13.45 -11.08 26.82
N ASN A 265 -14.16 -9.95 26.79
CA ASN A 265 -15.16 -9.63 25.78
C ASN A 265 -14.58 -9.25 24.41
N ARG A 266 -13.25 -9.28 24.24
CA ARG A 266 -12.54 -8.98 22.98
C ARG A 266 -11.77 -10.18 22.42
N ILE A 267 -11.73 -11.32 23.10
CA ILE A 267 -11.03 -12.53 22.64
C ILE A 267 -11.53 -13.01 21.27
N PHE A 268 -12.78 -12.71 20.93
CA PHE A 268 -13.37 -13.01 19.62
C PHE A 268 -12.61 -12.40 18.44
N PHE A 269 -12.02 -11.21 18.61
CA PHE A 269 -11.20 -10.58 17.58
C PHE A 269 -9.99 -11.43 17.24
N GLY A 270 -9.30 -11.93 18.27
CA GLY A 270 -8.06 -12.68 18.08
C GLY A 270 -8.28 -14.12 17.64
N GLU A 271 -9.31 -14.81 18.14
CA GLU A 271 -9.64 -16.15 17.64
C GLU A 271 -10.19 -16.11 16.20
N ALA A 272 -10.95 -15.08 15.80
CA ALA A 272 -11.36 -14.89 14.41
C ALA A 272 -10.15 -14.65 13.49
N LEU A 273 -9.30 -13.66 13.82
CA LEU A 273 -8.05 -13.41 13.08
C LEU A 273 -7.19 -14.67 12.94
N ARG A 274 -6.99 -15.41 14.03
CA ARG A 274 -6.18 -16.63 14.00
C ARG A 274 -6.74 -17.68 13.05
N ASN A 275 -8.03 -17.99 13.19
CA ASN A 275 -8.64 -19.14 12.54
C ASN A 275 -9.06 -18.85 11.09
N ASP A 276 -9.52 -17.62 10.81
CA ASP A 276 -10.13 -17.24 9.54
C ASP A 276 -9.14 -16.47 8.63
N VAL A 277 -8.14 -15.81 9.20
CA VAL A 277 -7.14 -15.01 8.46
C VAL A 277 -5.76 -15.66 8.44
N LEU A 278 -5.11 -15.78 9.60
CA LEU A 278 -3.67 -16.05 9.71
C LEU A 278 -3.31 -17.51 9.40
N LEU A 279 -4.03 -18.48 9.96
CA LEU A 279 -3.77 -19.90 9.65
C LEU A 279 -4.06 -20.25 8.18
N PRO A 280 -5.16 -19.78 7.53
CA PRO A 280 -5.35 -19.97 6.09
C PRO A 280 -4.32 -19.23 5.22
N ALA A 281 -3.75 -18.12 5.71
CA ALA A 281 -2.63 -17.41 5.09
C ALA A 281 -1.26 -18.15 5.25
N ASN A 282 -1.24 -19.35 5.84
CA ASN A 282 -0.03 -20.13 6.13
C ASN A 282 0.96 -19.44 7.07
N PHE A 283 0.48 -18.59 7.99
CA PHE A 283 1.34 -18.08 9.06
C PHE A 283 1.83 -19.26 9.92
N SER A 284 3.15 -19.38 10.01
CA SER A 284 3.86 -20.44 10.74
C SER A 284 3.55 -20.44 12.25
N SER A 285 3.22 -19.26 12.81
CA SER A 285 2.70 -19.10 14.16
C SER A 285 1.72 -17.93 14.24
N ALA A 286 0.78 -18.02 15.18
CA ALA A 286 -0.15 -16.96 15.55
C ALA A 286 -0.27 -16.97 17.08
N VAL A 287 0.65 -16.25 17.72
CA VAL A 287 0.83 -16.17 19.17
C VAL A 287 -0.26 -15.32 19.79
N ARG A 288 -0.81 -15.75 20.93
CA ARG A 288 -1.97 -15.13 21.58
C ARG A 288 -1.67 -14.69 23.00
N VAL A 289 -1.90 -13.41 23.27
CA VAL A 289 -1.74 -12.79 24.58
C VAL A 289 -3.06 -12.15 24.99
N TYR A 290 -3.89 -12.91 25.71
CA TYR A 290 -5.29 -12.54 26.01
C TYR A 290 -5.54 -12.58 27.53
N ASP A 291 -6.55 -11.86 28.00
CA ASP A 291 -7.14 -12.10 29.34
C ASP A 291 -8.06 -13.34 29.34
N ALA A 292 -7.48 -14.50 29.03
CA ALA A 292 -8.21 -15.74 28.75
C ALA A 292 -8.62 -16.55 29.99
N ASP A 293 -7.95 -16.37 31.15
CA ASP A 293 -8.22 -17.18 32.36
C ASP A 293 -9.72 -17.20 32.73
N VAL A 294 -10.41 -16.07 32.59
CA VAL A 294 -11.84 -15.94 32.91
C VAL A 294 -12.77 -16.62 31.91
N CYS A 295 -12.28 -16.96 30.71
CA CYS A 295 -13.01 -17.71 29.68
C CYS A 295 -12.67 -19.21 29.66
N LEU A 296 -11.57 -19.63 30.31
CA LEU A 296 -11.13 -21.03 30.37
C LEU A 296 -11.73 -21.81 31.56
N VAL A 297 -12.96 -21.47 31.95
CA VAL A 297 -13.69 -22.08 33.09
C VAL A 297 -14.94 -22.83 32.62
N LEU A 298 -15.47 -23.72 33.47
CA LEU A 298 -16.62 -24.58 33.12
C LEU A 298 -17.91 -23.80 32.78
N ASN A 299 -18.08 -22.58 33.30
CA ASN A 299 -19.19 -21.69 33.00
C ASN A 299 -18.64 -20.26 32.81
N PRO A 300 -18.15 -19.91 31.61
CA PRO A 300 -17.56 -18.60 31.36
C PRO A 300 -18.63 -17.49 31.34
N PRO A 301 -18.26 -16.23 31.64
CA PRO A 301 -19.19 -15.10 31.59
C PRO A 301 -19.66 -14.82 30.16
N SER A 302 -20.83 -14.17 30.05
CA SER A 302 -21.37 -13.70 28.77
C SER A 302 -20.39 -12.77 28.05
N GLY A 303 -20.06 -13.08 26.80
CA GLY A 303 -19.10 -12.33 25.98
C GLY A 303 -17.78 -13.08 25.74
N CYS A 304 -17.48 -14.13 26.51
CA CYS A 304 -16.45 -15.10 26.13
C CYS A 304 -16.85 -15.86 24.86
N VAL A 305 -15.87 -16.17 24.02
CA VAL A 305 -16.00 -17.10 22.88
C VAL A 305 -15.24 -18.40 23.17
N PRO A 306 -15.51 -19.49 22.43
CA PRO A 306 -14.64 -20.68 22.44
C PRO A 306 -13.20 -20.30 22.05
N ILE A 307 -12.22 -20.80 22.80
CA ILE A 307 -10.79 -20.61 22.54
C ILE A 307 -10.20 -21.96 22.11
N SER A 308 -9.46 -21.99 20.99
CA SER A 308 -8.83 -23.22 20.51
C SER A 308 -7.54 -23.51 21.28
N GLY A 309 -7.62 -24.44 22.23
CA GLY A 309 -6.51 -24.76 23.15
C GLY A 309 -6.19 -23.61 24.11
N THR A 310 -4.99 -23.62 24.68
CA THR A 310 -4.54 -22.57 25.61
C THR A 310 -3.74 -21.49 24.85
N PRO A 311 -4.06 -20.19 25.01
CA PRO A 311 -3.20 -19.09 24.57
C PRO A 311 -1.81 -19.14 25.18
N GLU A 312 -0.83 -18.61 24.46
CA GLU A 312 0.58 -18.59 24.85
C GLU A 312 0.81 -17.70 26.10
N ALA A 313 -0.06 -16.70 26.33
CA ALA A 313 -0.27 -16.08 27.64
C ALA A 313 -1.77 -15.84 27.92
N THR A 314 -2.23 -16.21 29.12
CA THR A 314 -3.63 -16.09 29.56
C THR A 314 -3.94 -14.85 30.41
N THR A 315 -2.95 -13.95 30.55
CA THR A 315 -3.12 -12.57 31.00
C THR A 315 -2.54 -11.63 29.94
N CYS A 316 -3.30 -10.62 29.52
CA CYS A 316 -2.79 -9.54 28.68
C CYS A 316 -1.98 -8.57 29.55
N SER A 317 -0.70 -8.40 29.25
CA SER A 317 0.15 -7.40 29.90
C SER A 317 1.32 -7.01 29.00
N VAL A 318 1.84 -5.78 29.15
CA VAL A 318 2.99 -5.29 28.38
C VAL A 318 4.18 -6.25 28.52
N SER A 319 4.40 -6.81 29.71
CA SER A 319 5.46 -7.80 29.95
C SER A 319 5.25 -9.09 29.17
N ASN A 320 4.01 -9.60 29.11
CA ASN A 320 3.71 -10.84 28.36
C ASN A 320 3.76 -10.59 26.85
N VAL A 321 3.24 -9.46 26.37
CA VAL A 321 3.34 -9.07 24.96
C VAL A 321 4.79 -8.92 24.53
N ALA A 322 5.61 -8.19 25.30
CA ALA A 322 7.05 -8.07 25.03
C ALA A 322 7.75 -9.43 25.02
N THR A 323 7.54 -10.27 26.05
CA THR A 323 8.13 -11.62 26.12
C THR A 323 7.79 -12.46 24.88
N GLN A 324 6.52 -12.42 24.44
CA GLN A 324 6.10 -13.16 23.25
C GLN A 324 6.68 -12.57 21.96
N TRP A 325 6.71 -11.24 21.83
CA TRP A 325 7.27 -10.53 20.67
C TRP A 325 8.77 -10.81 20.53
N ASP A 326 9.55 -10.65 21.60
CA ASP A 326 11.00 -10.90 21.64
C ASP A 326 11.35 -12.37 21.36
N SER A 327 10.47 -13.30 21.78
CA SER A 327 10.70 -14.74 21.61
C SER A 327 10.30 -15.29 20.23
N THR A 328 9.55 -14.52 19.43
CA THR A 328 9.01 -14.99 18.14
C THR A 328 9.36 -14.13 16.93
N SER A 329 9.82 -12.88 17.14
CA SER A 329 10.14 -11.92 16.06
C SER A 329 9.03 -11.85 15.00
N PRO A 330 7.78 -11.49 15.39
CA PRO A 330 6.61 -11.56 14.51
C PRO A 330 6.74 -10.60 13.32
N GLY A 331 6.24 -11.03 12.15
CA GLY A 331 6.10 -10.17 10.96
C GLY A 331 4.87 -9.27 10.98
N ALA A 332 3.82 -9.70 11.67
CA ALA A 332 2.62 -8.91 11.91
C ALA A 332 2.23 -8.90 13.40
N VAL A 333 1.92 -7.74 13.95
CA VAL A 333 1.34 -7.62 15.30
C VAL A 333 0.01 -6.87 15.22
N THR A 334 -1.02 -7.36 15.89
CA THR A 334 -2.28 -6.61 16.02
C THR A 334 -2.93 -6.80 17.37
N TRP A 335 -3.69 -5.79 17.79
CA TRP A 335 -4.35 -5.80 19.08
C TRP A 335 -5.68 -5.09 19.10
N LEU A 336 -6.52 -5.48 20.06
CA LEU A 336 -7.75 -4.80 20.44
C LEU A 336 -7.72 -4.49 21.94
N THR A 337 -7.57 -3.21 22.27
CA THR A 337 -7.53 -2.69 23.65
C THR A 337 -7.89 -1.20 23.69
N HIS A 338 -8.00 -0.62 24.88
CA HIS A 338 -8.05 0.84 25.04
C HIS A 338 -6.73 1.50 24.61
N GLY A 339 -6.80 2.70 24.04
CA GLY A 339 -5.62 3.45 23.59
C GLY A 339 -5.55 4.85 24.16
N GLY A 340 -4.34 5.39 24.18
CA GLY A 340 -4.03 6.81 24.36
C GLY A 340 -2.80 7.18 23.54
N GLY A 341 -2.42 8.48 23.54
CA GLY A 341 -1.31 8.99 22.72
C GLY A 341 -0.04 8.15 22.77
N VAL A 342 0.39 7.72 23.97
CA VAL A 342 1.67 7.05 24.21
C VAL A 342 1.56 5.53 24.49
N GLY A 343 0.40 4.91 24.26
CA GLY A 343 0.25 3.48 24.57
C GLY A 343 -1.09 2.84 24.27
N ALA A 344 -1.05 1.52 24.11
CA ALA A 344 -2.18 0.60 24.03
C ALA A 344 -2.25 -0.18 25.35
N ALA A 345 -3.37 -0.08 26.07
CA ALA A 345 -3.50 -0.56 27.44
C ALA A 345 -3.23 -2.07 27.55
N ALA A 346 -2.38 -2.44 28.50
CA ALA A 346 -1.90 -3.81 28.70
C ALA A 346 -1.20 -4.48 27.50
N VAL A 347 -0.90 -3.76 26.41
CA VAL A 347 -0.26 -4.32 25.20
C VAL A 347 1.11 -3.71 24.94
N MET A 348 1.17 -2.41 24.69
CA MET A 348 2.41 -1.73 24.25
C MET A 348 2.43 -0.27 24.70
N ASN A 349 3.60 0.30 24.89
CA ASN A 349 3.78 1.73 25.14
C ASN A 349 5.10 2.24 24.56
N THR A 350 5.24 3.55 24.47
CA THR A 350 6.42 4.20 23.86
C THR A 350 7.74 3.85 24.54
N THR A 351 7.75 3.47 25.82
CA THR A 351 8.96 3.00 26.51
C THR A 351 9.32 1.59 26.06
N GLN A 352 8.35 0.67 26.03
CA GLN A 352 8.59 -0.70 25.56
C GLN A 352 8.98 -0.74 24.07
N ALA A 353 8.44 0.15 23.24
CA ALA A 353 8.81 0.27 21.83
C ALA A 353 10.33 0.42 21.63
N THR A 354 11.02 1.17 22.50
CA THR A 354 12.49 1.38 22.42
C THR A 354 13.34 0.12 22.62
N GLN A 355 12.73 -1.02 22.95
CA GLN A 355 13.41 -2.30 23.15
C GLN A 355 13.24 -3.27 21.97
N LEU A 356 12.46 -2.89 20.95
CA LEU A 356 12.13 -3.75 19.82
C LEU A 356 13.28 -3.85 18.79
N ASP A 357 13.34 -4.96 18.08
CA ASP A 357 14.42 -5.29 17.14
C ASP A 357 14.18 -4.72 15.73
N ASP A 358 14.99 -3.73 15.34
CA ASP A 358 15.01 -3.18 13.98
C ASP A 358 15.58 -4.15 12.92
N GLY A 359 16.18 -5.28 13.33
CA GLY A 359 16.59 -6.38 12.45
C GLY A 359 15.42 -7.25 11.97
N HIS A 360 14.31 -7.29 12.71
CA HIS A 360 13.08 -7.99 12.34
C HIS A 360 11.86 -7.06 12.46
N PRO A 361 11.79 -5.96 11.67
CA PRO A 361 10.81 -4.93 11.90
C PRO A 361 9.42 -5.34 11.41
N VAL A 362 8.43 -5.09 12.26
CA VAL A 362 7.06 -5.62 12.15
C VAL A 362 6.10 -4.68 11.39
N ILE A 363 5.01 -5.22 10.88
CA ILE A 363 3.82 -4.45 10.47
C ILE A 363 2.79 -4.49 11.60
N THR A 364 2.24 -3.35 12.03
CA THR A 364 1.20 -3.34 13.08
C THR A 364 -0.13 -2.72 12.69
N PHE A 365 -1.23 -3.28 13.21
CA PHE A 365 -2.54 -2.63 13.23
C PHE A 365 -3.04 -2.48 14.66
N GLN A 366 -3.27 -1.23 15.07
CA GLN A 366 -3.51 -0.85 16.46
C GLN A 366 -5.00 -0.51 16.68
N ALA A 367 -5.87 -1.49 16.98
CA ALA A 367 -7.31 -1.23 17.17
C ALA A 367 -7.61 -0.58 18.53
N SER A 368 -7.16 0.67 18.67
CA SER A 368 -7.05 1.43 19.92
C SER A 368 -7.05 2.94 19.64
N CYS A 369 -7.67 3.73 20.52
CA CYS A 369 -7.80 5.18 20.35
C CYS A 369 -6.46 5.92 20.40
N PHE A 370 -6.34 7.02 19.65
CA PHE A 370 -5.28 8.03 19.76
C PHE A 370 -3.82 7.55 19.60
N ASN A 371 -3.56 6.30 19.23
CA ASN A 371 -2.17 5.81 19.14
C ASN A 371 -1.34 6.50 18.04
N SER A 372 -1.98 7.17 17.08
CA SER A 372 -1.37 8.05 16.07
C SER A 372 -1.67 9.54 16.30
N LEU A 373 -2.09 9.98 17.49
CA LEU A 373 -2.53 11.37 17.74
C LEU A 373 -1.42 12.39 17.38
N PRO A 374 -1.60 13.25 16.34
CA PRO A 374 -0.52 14.12 15.84
C PRO A 374 -0.03 15.17 16.83
N SER A 375 -0.90 15.67 17.72
CA SER A 375 -0.52 16.63 18.76
C SER A 375 0.41 16.03 19.82
N GLN A 376 0.46 14.70 19.93
CA GLN A 376 1.41 13.98 20.76
C GLN A 376 2.64 13.59 19.90
N THR A 377 3.71 14.38 19.96
CA THR A 377 4.90 14.22 19.10
C THR A 377 5.70 12.94 19.35
N ASN A 378 5.45 12.24 20.46
CA ASN A 378 5.98 10.90 20.73
C ASN A 378 4.87 9.83 20.76
N ASN A 379 3.83 9.95 19.93
CA ASN A 379 2.75 8.97 19.88
C ASN A 379 3.24 7.54 19.58
N LEU A 380 2.43 6.55 19.95
CA LEU A 380 2.81 5.14 19.87
C LEU A 380 3.18 4.70 18.45
N SER A 381 2.42 5.12 17.44
CA SER A 381 2.73 4.82 16.03
C SER A 381 4.09 5.37 15.60
N TYR A 382 4.42 6.62 15.94
CA TYR A 382 5.75 7.16 15.67
C TYR A 382 6.84 6.41 16.45
N ALA A 383 6.63 6.14 17.75
CA ALA A 383 7.61 5.42 18.58
C ALA A 383 7.90 3.99 18.07
N LEU A 384 6.89 3.28 17.55
CA LEU A 384 7.06 1.98 16.91
C LEU A 384 7.73 2.10 15.53
N LEU A 385 7.35 3.08 14.71
CA LEU A 385 8.02 3.28 13.42
C LEU A 385 9.51 3.58 13.60
N LYS A 386 9.87 4.32 14.65
CA LYS A 386 11.28 4.52 15.05
C LYS A 386 11.97 3.25 15.52
N ASN A 387 11.28 2.36 16.23
CA ASN A 387 11.87 1.19 16.91
C ASN A 387 11.01 -0.07 16.65
N GLY A 388 11.53 -0.98 15.83
CA GLY A 388 10.97 -2.32 15.60
C GLY A 388 9.75 -2.43 14.69
N ALA A 389 9.16 -1.35 14.16
CA ALA A 389 8.13 -1.44 13.11
C ALA A 389 8.60 -0.82 11.78
N VAL A 390 8.16 -1.40 10.66
CA VAL A 390 8.38 -0.91 9.28
C VAL A 390 7.13 -0.20 8.71
N GLY A 391 5.95 -0.54 9.21
CA GLY A 391 4.69 0.13 8.90
C GLY A 391 3.67 -0.08 10.01
N THR A 392 2.87 0.94 10.31
CA THR A 392 1.93 0.88 11.44
C THR A 392 0.67 1.71 11.24
N ILE A 393 -0.49 1.07 11.43
CA ILE A 393 -1.81 1.68 11.25
C ILE A 393 -2.42 1.95 12.63
N GLY A 394 -2.71 3.21 12.91
CA GLY A 394 -3.29 3.62 14.20
C GLY A 394 -4.21 4.83 14.09
N ALA A 395 -5.08 5.00 15.08
CA ALA A 395 -6.07 6.09 15.09
C ALA A 395 -5.46 7.42 15.55
N THR A 396 -5.68 8.48 14.78
CA THR A 396 -5.35 9.87 15.14
C THR A 396 -6.32 10.47 16.15
N ALA A 397 -7.55 9.93 16.22
CA ALA A 397 -8.64 10.36 17.10
C ALA A 397 -9.17 9.17 17.96
N ILE A 398 -10.40 9.29 18.47
CA ILE A 398 -11.10 8.16 19.10
C ILE A 398 -11.31 7.06 18.04
N SER A 399 -11.01 5.81 18.38
CA SER A 399 -11.40 4.67 17.54
C SER A 399 -12.63 4.00 18.14
N HIS A 400 -13.66 3.77 17.33
CA HIS A 400 -14.89 3.16 17.80
C HIS A 400 -14.80 1.63 17.79
N GLY A 401 -15.00 1.07 18.99
CA GLY A 401 -15.02 -0.36 19.27
C GLY A 401 -16.09 -1.11 18.47
N PRO A 402 -15.94 -2.43 18.32
CA PRO A 402 -16.59 -3.17 17.25
C PRO A 402 -18.03 -3.60 17.59
N GLY A 403 -18.74 -4.07 16.56
CA GLY A 403 -19.79 -5.06 16.79
C GLY A 403 -19.17 -6.29 17.48
N GLY A 404 -19.87 -6.86 18.46
CA GLY A 404 -19.31 -7.88 19.35
C GLY A 404 -19.11 -9.25 18.67
N PRO A 405 -18.98 -10.35 19.44
CA PRO A 405 -18.92 -11.71 18.87
C PRO A 405 -20.22 -12.13 18.16
N ASN A 406 -21.30 -11.36 18.27
CA ASN A 406 -22.57 -11.58 17.60
C ASN A 406 -23.23 -10.21 17.27
N PRO A 407 -23.49 -9.87 15.99
CA PRO A 407 -23.13 -10.65 14.80
C PRO A 407 -21.61 -10.68 14.57
N PRO A 408 -21.07 -11.63 13.79
CA PRO A 408 -19.62 -11.82 13.60
C PRO A 408 -18.86 -10.56 13.18
N ILE A 409 -17.53 -10.59 13.34
CA ILE A 409 -16.65 -9.45 13.04
C ILE A 409 -16.69 -9.01 11.57
N THR A 410 -17.01 -9.94 10.67
CA THR A 410 -17.20 -9.77 9.21
C THR A 410 -18.66 -9.49 8.81
N HIS A 411 -19.52 -9.15 9.77
CA HIS A 411 -20.88 -8.71 9.46
C HIS A 411 -20.87 -7.20 9.17
N PRO A 412 -21.68 -6.68 8.22
CA PRO A 412 -21.76 -5.25 7.92
C PRO A 412 -21.92 -4.33 9.14
N SER A 413 -22.69 -4.75 10.14
CA SER A 413 -22.90 -3.99 11.38
C SER A 413 -21.73 -4.06 12.39
N SER A 414 -20.59 -4.65 12.01
CA SER A 414 -19.43 -4.94 12.87
C SER A 414 -18.10 -4.56 12.20
N GLU A 415 -17.99 -4.79 10.89
CA GLU A 415 -16.75 -4.65 10.09
C GLU A 415 -16.17 -3.22 10.06
N GLY A 416 -17.01 -2.18 10.07
CA GLY A 416 -16.56 -0.78 10.20
C GLY A 416 -16.03 -0.39 11.58
N GLY A 417 -16.13 -1.28 12.57
CA GLY A 417 -15.50 -1.11 13.88
C GLY A 417 -13.98 -1.31 13.81
N ASN A 418 -13.24 -0.75 14.77
CA ASN A 418 -11.77 -0.81 14.75
C ASN A 418 -11.20 -2.24 14.68
N ALA A 419 -11.86 -3.23 15.30
CA ALA A 419 -11.48 -4.63 15.23
C ALA A 419 -11.82 -5.28 13.87
N GLY A 420 -12.89 -4.82 13.21
CA GLY A 420 -13.27 -5.27 11.87
C GLY A 420 -12.31 -4.74 10.81
N MET A 421 -11.94 -3.46 10.90
CA MET A 421 -10.87 -2.89 10.08
C MET A 421 -9.54 -3.62 10.27
N ALA A 422 -9.17 -3.94 11.51
CA ALA A 422 -7.97 -4.72 11.82
C ALA A 422 -8.02 -6.15 11.23
N TYR A 423 -9.19 -6.80 11.29
CA TYR A 423 -9.44 -8.10 10.67
C TYR A 423 -9.25 -8.04 9.15
N SER A 424 -9.94 -7.11 8.47
CA SER A 424 -9.89 -6.98 7.02
C SER A 424 -8.50 -6.55 6.53
N PHE A 425 -7.83 -5.63 7.25
CA PHE A 425 -6.44 -5.25 6.96
C PHE A 425 -5.51 -6.45 6.98
N MET A 426 -5.58 -7.29 8.02
CA MET A 426 -4.76 -8.50 8.10
C MET A 426 -5.15 -9.54 7.04
N GLN A 427 -6.39 -9.53 6.56
CA GLN A 427 -6.81 -10.36 5.43
C GLN A 427 -6.16 -9.93 4.11
N PHE A 428 -6.19 -8.62 3.79
CA PHE A 428 -5.53 -8.07 2.61
C PHE A 428 -4.01 -8.30 2.67
N LEU A 429 -3.38 -7.95 3.79
CA LEU A 429 -1.94 -8.12 4.00
C LEU A 429 -1.49 -9.60 3.95
N GLY A 430 -2.20 -10.48 4.67
CA GLY A 430 -1.78 -11.86 4.89
C GLY A 430 -2.25 -12.85 3.83
N GLN A 431 -3.52 -12.79 3.43
CA GLN A 431 -4.09 -13.74 2.45
C GLN A 431 -3.93 -13.29 1.01
N GLN A 432 -3.98 -11.97 0.76
CA GLN A 432 -3.91 -11.40 -0.59
C GLN A 432 -2.50 -10.90 -0.93
N GLY A 433 -1.61 -10.79 0.07
CA GLY A 433 -0.21 -10.39 -0.13
C GLY A 433 -0.02 -8.92 -0.51
N MET A 434 -1.02 -8.08 -0.21
CA MET A 434 -1.03 -6.66 -0.54
C MET A 434 0.01 -5.86 0.27
N THR A 435 0.33 -4.65 -0.19
CA THR A 435 1.13 -3.71 0.60
C THR A 435 0.33 -3.17 1.81
N VAL A 436 0.99 -2.54 2.77
CA VAL A 436 0.33 -1.89 3.92
C VAL A 436 -0.52 -0.69 3.52
N GLY A 437 -0.14 0.00 2.43
CA GLY A 437 -0.90 1.08 1.84
C GLY A 437 -2.19 0.55 1.23
N ASP A 438 -2.07 -0.38 0.28
CA ASP A 438 -3.22 -0.99 -0.40
C ASP A 438 -4.15 -1.66 0.60
N SER A 439 -3.61 -2.43 1.56
CA SER A 439 -4.42 -3.11 2.59
C SER A 439 -5.25 -2.14 3.43
N LEU A 440 -4.75 -0.93 3.71
CA LEU A 440 -5.52 0.09 4.42
C LEU A 440 -6.53 0.78 3.49
N ALA A 441 -6.15 1.01 2.24
CA ALA A 441 -6.98 1.69 1.25
C ALA A 441 -8.18 0.81 0.84
N GLU A 442 -7.96 -0.48 0.60
CA GLU A 442 -8.97 -1.52 0.41
C GLU A 442 -9.95 -1.60 1.59
N VAL A 443 -9.47 -1.56 2.83
CA VAL A 443 -10.35 -1.46 4.02
C VAL A 443 -11.23 -0.22 3.94
N LYS A 444 -10.67 0.94 3.56
CA LYS A 444 -11.42 2.20 3.45
C LYS A 444 -12.42 2.22 2.31
N ARG A 445 -12.20 1.46 1.24
CA ARG A 445 -13.09 1.35 0.07
C ARG A 445 -14.19 0.30 0.28
N GLU A 446 -13.81 -0.94 0.57
CA GLU A 446 -14.72 -2.10 0.58
C GLU A 446 -15.63 -2.20 1.82
N THR A 447 -15.22 -1.64 2.96
CA THR A 447 -15.97 -1.83 4.22
C THR A 447 -17.35 -1.19 4.19
N ASN A 448 -18.39 -1.92 4.60
CA ASN A 448 -19.74 -1.38 4.74
C ASN A 448 -19.84 -0.52 6.01
N LEU A 449 -20.14 0.77 5.83
CA LEU A 449 -20.32 1.71 6.95
C LEU A 449 -21.62 1.47 7.72
N TYR A 450 -22.54 0.63 7.21
CA TYR A 450 -23.81 0.24 7.84
C TYR A 450 -24.66 1.43 8.34
N GLY A 451 -24.56 2.56 7.63
CA GLY A 451 -25.23 3.81 7.99
C GLY A 451 -24.73 4.50 9.26
N ARG A 452 -23.53 4.19 9.75
CA ARG A 452 -22.98 4.68 11.03
C ARG A 452 -21.85 5.69 10.83
N CYS A 453 -22.06 6.93 11.27
CA CYS A 453 -21.03 7.97 11.16
C CYS A 453 -19.76 7.65 11.95
N TRP A 454 -19.84 6.88 13.04
CA TRP A 454 -18.66 6.48 13.81
C TRP A 454 -17.82 5.37 13.16
N TYR A 455 -18.35 4.67 12.15
CA TYR A 455 -17.54 3.82 11.26
C TYR A 455 -16.83 4.66 10.21
N TRP A 456 -17.47 5.71 9.69
CA TRP A 456 -16.78 6.70 8.85
C TRP A 456 -15.68 7.44 9.62
N HIS A 457 -15.91 7.78 10.89
CA HIS A 457 -14.89 8.33 11.80
C HIS A 457 -13.66 7.41 11.92
N ASN A 458 -13.85 6.08 11.93
CA ASN A 458 -12.72 5.16 11.90
C ASN A 458 -11.97 5.22 10.55
N MET A 459 -12.66 5.27 9.41
CA MET A 459 -12.01 5.36 8.08
C MET A 459 -11.16 6.64 7.93
N ALA A 460 -11.65 7.76 8.44
CA ALA A 460 -10.89 9.02 8.50
C ALA A 460 -9.75 8.97 9.52
N GLY A 461 -9.98 8.38 10.70
CA GLY A 461 -9.05 8.40 11.83
C GLY A 461 -7.88 7.42 11.74
N PHE A 462 -8.05 6.26 11.09
CA PHE A 462 -6.98 5.29 10.90
C PHE A 462 -6.07 5.71 9.73
N ASN A 463 -4.81 5.97 10.05
CA ASN A 463 -3.80 6.45 9.10
C ASN A 463 -2.54 5.58 9.20
N LEU A 464 -1.86 5.38 8.06
CA LEU A 464 -0.62 4.62 7.97
C LEU A 464 0.58 5.51 8.31
N TYR A 465 1.34 5.10 9.31
CA TYR A 465 2.65 5.63 9.64
C TYR A 465 3.70 4.66 9.11
N GLY A 466 4.55 5.12 8.20
CA GLY A 466 5.47 4.31 7.42
C GLY A 466 5.27 4.48 5.92
N ASP A 467 5.94 3.61 5.17
CA ASP A 467 5.96 3.58 3.71
C ASP A 467 4.80 2.74 3.17
N PRO A 468 3.93 3.28 2.28
CA PRO A 468 2.74 2.58 1.82
C PRO A 468 3.03 1.35 0.97
N GLU A 469 4.18 1.27 0.29
CA GLU A 469 4.49 0.16 -0.63
C GLU A 469 5.08 -1.07 0.11
N VAL A 470 5.24 -1.03 1.43
CA VAL A 470 5.80 -2.14 2.20
C VAL A 470 4.85 -3.33 2.25
N SER A 471 5.35 -4.54 1.97
CA SER A 471 4.59 -5.80 2.05
C SER A 471 5.35 -6.89 2.83
N LEU A 472 4.62 -7.88 3.36
CA LEU A 472 5.25 -9.07 3.97
C LEU A 472 6.16 -9.83 2.98
N LEU A 473 5.88 -9.73 1.67
CA LEU A 473 6.58 -10.42 0.59
C LEU A 473 7.86 -9.70 0.11
N ASP A 474 8.12 -8.49 0.59
CA ASP A 474 9.20 -7.65 0.06
C ASP A 474 10.58 -8.28 0.20
N SER A 475 11.27 -8.46 -0.92
CA SER A 475 12.61 -9.00 -0.93
C SER A 475 13.43 -8.47 -2.09
N ALA A 476 14.75 -8.55 -1.96
CA ALA A 476 15.64 -8.42 -3.09
C ALA A 476 15.28 -9.48 -4.16
N PRO A 477 15.26 -9.12 -5.46
CA PRO A 477 14.97 -10.06 -6.53
C PRO A 477 15.83 -11.32 -6.41
N GLU A 478 15.19 -12.49 -6.51
CA GLU A 478 15.91 -13.76 -6.41
C GLU A 478 17.01 -13.80 -7.47
N ALA A 479 18.26 -13.99 -7.04
CA ALA A 479 19.40 -14.02 -7.94
C ALA A 479 19.15 -15.12 -8.99
N PRO A 480 19.22 -14.82 -10.30
CA PRO A 480 18.79 -15.77 -11.34
C PRO A 480 19.55 -17.09 -11.16
N ALA A 481 18.79 -18.15 -10.90
CA ALA A 481 19.32 -19.46 -10.55
C ALA A 481 20.46 -19.81 -11.51
N ALA A 482 21.67 -20.00 -10.95
CA ALA A 482 22.89 -20.06 -11.73
C ALA A 482 22.79 -21.13 -12.82
N VAL A 483 22.52 -20.71 -14.05
CA VAL A 483 22.34 -21.61 -15.19
C VAL A 483 23.61 -22.46 -15.26
N PRO A 484 23.51 -23.79 -15.07
CA PRO A 484 24.70 -24.61 -14.93
C PRO A 484 25.52 -24.51 -16.21
N VAL A 485 26.66 -23.82 -16.11
CA VAL A 485 27.56 -23.61 -17.25
C VAL A 485 28.05 -24.99 -17.66
N LEU A 486 27.43 -25.53 -18.72
CA LEU A 486 27.82 -26.81 -19.30
C LEU A 486 29.33 -26.78 -19.54
N SER A 487 30.06 -27.68 -18.89
CA SER A 487 31.53 -27.67 -18.96
C SER A 487 32.00 -27.71 -20.42
N PRO A 488 33.23 -27.25 -20.72
CA PRO A 488 33.76 -27.34 -22.08
C PRO A 488 33.71 -28.78 -22.65
N ALA A 489 33.83 -29.79 -21.79
CA ALA A 489 33.67 -31.20 -22.16
C ALA A 489 32.21 -31.54 -22.55
N ALA A 490 31.21 -31.02 -21.83
CA ALA A 490 29.80 -31.21 -22.16
C ALA A 490 29.42 -30.50 -23.48
N HIS A 491 29.97 -29.32 -23.76
CA HIS A 491 29.84 -28.65 -25.06
C HIS A 491 30.44 -29.51 -26.20
N THR A 492 31.62 -30.09 -25.98
CA THR A 492 32.29 -30.95 -26.98
C THR A 492 31.48 -32.22 -27.26
N LEU A 493 30.89 -32.83 -26.23
CA LEU A 493 29.98 -33.98 -26.36
C LEU A 493 28.69 -33.64 -27.12
N LEU A 494 28.08 -32.48 -26.86
CA LEU A 494 26.85 -32.06 -27.54
C LEU A 494 27.10 -31.79 -29.04
N ILE A 495 28.19 -31.10 -29.37
CA ILE A 495 28.60 -30.83 -30.76
C ILE A 495 28.99 -32.14 -31.47
N GLY A 496 29.68 -33.05 -30.80
CA GLY A 496 30.03 -34.37 -31.33
C GLY A 496 28.80 -35.24 -31.65
N ALA A 497 27.79 -35.24 -30.76
CA ALA A 497 26.53 -35.95 -30.99
C ALA A 497 25.76 -35.40 -32.19
N LEU A 498 25.68 -34.07 -32.33
CA LEU A 498 25.03 -33.41 -33.47
C LEU A 498 25.76 -33.69 -34.80
N ALA A 499 27.10 -33.71 -34.79
CA ALA A 499 27.90 -34.05 -35.97
C ALA A 499 27.73 -35.53 -36.40
N ALA A 500 27.62 -36.45 -35.45
CA ALA A 500 27.34 -37.86 -35.71
C ALA A 500 25.94 -38.07 -36.32
N LEU A 501 24.92 -37.39 -35.78
CA LEU A 501 23.55 -37.39 -36.31
C LEU A 501 23.47 -36.82 -37.73
N GLY A 502 24.16 -35.72 -38.02
CA GLY A 502 24.24 -35.15 -39.38
C GLY A 502 24.89 -36.12 -40.39
N SER A 503 25.93 -36.85 -39.96
CA SER A 503 26.64 -37.82 -40.79
C SER A 503 25.77 -39.04 -41.17
N LEU A 504 24.94 -39.52 -40.25
CA LEU A 504 23.98 -40.61 -40.49
C LEU A 504 22.89 -40.23 -41.52
N VAL A 505 22.49 -38.95 -41.56
CA VAL A 505 21.50 -38.46 -42.55
C VAL A 505 22.10 -38.33 -43.95
N ALA A 506 23.39 -37.97 -44.06
CA ALA A 506 24.08 -37.87 -45.35
C ALA A 506 24.23 -39.23 -46.07
N LEU A 507 24.60 -40.29 -45.33
CA LEU A 507 24.79 -41.63 -45.88
C LEU A 507 23.50 -42.31 -46.40
N ARG A 508 22.31 -41.87 -45.95
CA ARG A 508 21.03 -42.39 -46.47
C ARG A 508 20.60 -41.79 -47.82
N ARG A 509 21.24 -40.73 -48.33
CA ARG A 509 20.79 -40.03 -49.56
C ARG A 509 21.45 -40.48 -50.86
N THR A 510 22.46 -41.34 -50.84
CA THR A 510 23.17 -41.80 -52.06
C THR A 510 22.63 -43.11 -52.65
N GLY A 511 21.68 -43.78 -51.98
CA GLY A 511 21.19 -45.11 -52.36
C GLY A 511 19.68 -45.23 -52.58
N SER A 512 19.10 -44.56 -53.59
CA SER A 512 17.97 -45.06 -54.39
C SER A 512 17.48 -44.03 -55.43
N ARG A 513 17.72 -44.32 -56.72
CA ARG A 513 16.95 -43.76 -57.85
C ARG A 513 16.84 -44.82 -58.95
N ARG A 514 15.81 -45.66 -58.92
CA ARG A 514 15.36 -46.47 -60.07
C ARG A 514 13.93 -46.98 -59.88
N GLY A 515 13.03 -46.58 -60.78
CA GLY A 515 11.62 -47.03 -60.84
C GLY A 515 10.70 -46.39 -59.78
N LEU A 516 9.40 -46.20 -60.03
CA LEU A 516 8.64 -46.45 -61.26
C LEU A 516 7.43 -45.48 -61.32
N LEU A 517 7.05 -45.04 -62.53
CA LEU A 517 5.77 -44.35 -62.73
C LEU A 517 4.59 -45.33 -62.54
N LEU A 518 3.44 -44.88 -62.01
CA LEU A 518 2.20 -44.65 -62.79
C LEU A 518 0.92 -44.48 -61.94
N LYS A 519 -0.02 -43.72 -62.54
CA LYS A 519 -1.49 -43.72 -62.41
C LYS A 519 -2.20 -43.00 -61.25
N ARG A 520 -2.93 -41.96 -61.67
CA ARG A 520 -4.13 -41.36 -61.06
C ARG A 520 -5.32 -42.33 -61.00
N ALA A 521 -6.08 -42.27 -59.92
CA ALA A 521 -7.56 -42.21 -59.80
C ALA A 521 -7.86 -42.16 -58.28
N GLY A 522 -8.89 -41.53 -57.72
CA GLY A 522 -10.17 -41.04 -58.22
C GLY A 522 -11.27 -41.45 -57.20
N LEU A 523 -12.37 -40.67 -57.07
CA LEU A 523 -13.42 -40.76 -56.01
C LEU A 523 -12.96 -40.30 -54.60
N ARG A 524 -13.60 -39.40 -53.83
CA ARG A 524 -14.91 -38.68 -53.79
C ARG A 524 -16.04 -39.37 -52.99
N ARG A 525 -16.49 -38.69 -51.90
CA ARG A 525 -17.69 -38.93 -51.03
C ARG A 525 -17.61 -40.19 -50.14
N THR A 526 -18.30 -40.34 -48.99
CA THR A 526 -19.48 -39.66 -48.38
C THR A 526 -19.45 -39.92 -46.85
N THR A 527 -19.66 -38.91 -45.98
CA THR A 527 -20.83 -38.68 -45.07
C THR A 527 -21.01 -39.61 -43.84
N ASP A 528 -21.44 -38.97 -42.73
CA ASP A 528 -22.25 -39.47 -41.61
C ASP A 528 -21.60 -40.49 -40.64
N GLN A 529 -21.43 -40.18 -39.35
CA GLN A 529 -22.41 -40.03 -38.24
C GLN A 529 -22.62 -41.38 -37.52
N TYR A 530 -22.26 -41.47 -36.24
CA TYR A 530 -23.15 -41.91 -35.15
C TYR A 530 -22.46 -41.93 -33.77
N ASP A 531 -23.29 -41.63 -32.77
CA ASP A 531 -23.15 -41.62 -31.31
C ASP A 531 -22.15 -42.60 -30.65
N SER A 532 -21.47 -42.10 -29.62
CA SER A 532 -21.81 -42.41 -28.20
C SER A 532 -21.19 -41.40 -27.23
#